data_AF-K9ZJH7-F1
#
_entry.id   AF-K9ZJH7-F1
#
_cell.length_a   1.000
_cell.length_b   1.000
_cell.length_c   1.000
_cell.angle_alpha   90.00
_cell.angle_beta   90.00
_cell.angle_gamma   90.00
#
_symmetry.space_group_name_H-M   'P 1'
#
loop_
_entity.id
_entity.type
_entity.pdbx_description
1 polymer ?
#
loop_
_entity_poly.entity_id
_entity_poly.type
_entity_poly.pdbx_seq_one_letter_code
_entity_poly.pdbx_strand_id
1 'polypeptide(L)'
;MTTIKQQLIAAIENTPEPILQQTLNYLKYLKTKMNTSTIKSSSVAVQDGEPILRGSKAKDLLQFAGTWQGEDFEKCLQRVYDTRSEAEF
;
A
#
# COMPACT_ATOMS: atom_id res chain seq x y z
N MET A 1 5.43 15.30 35.60
CA MET A 1 5.04 14.62 34.35
C MET A 1 6.05 15.00 33.28
N THR A 2 6.86 14.06 32.78
CA THR A 2 7.82 14.37 31.72
C THR A 2 7.08 14.51 30.39
N THR A 3 7.41 15.53 29.62
CA THR A 3 6.81 15.73 28.30
C THR A 3 7.37 14.70 27.32
N ILE A 4 6.57 14.23 26.36
CA ILE A 4 6.99 13.24 25.36
C ILE A 4 8.26 13.68 24.62
N LYS A 5 8.40 14.99 24.38
CA LYS A 5 9.60 15.60 23.78
C LYS A 5 10.86 15.36 24.62
N GLN A 6 10.78 15.51 25.94
CA GLN A 6 11.93 15.31 26.84
C GLN A 6 12.36 13.84 26.90
N GLN A 7 11.41 12.91 26.93
CA GLN A 7 11.71 11.48 26.89
C GLN A 7 12.40 11.10 25.58
N LEU A 8 11.98 11.69 24.46
CA LEU A 8 12.58 11.44 23.15
C LEU A 8 14.02 11.95 23.06
N ILE A 9 14.29 13.15 23.60
CA ILE A 9 15.64 13.73 23.63
C ILE A 9 16.57 12.85 24.48
N ALA A 10 16.14 12.46 25.68
CA ALA A 10 16.93 11.59 26.56
C ALA A 10 17.21 10.21 25.93
N ALA A 11 16.28 9.67 25.15
CA ALA A 11 16.48 8.41 24.42
C ALA A 11 17.51 8.57 23.29
N ILE A 12 17.54 9.71 22.59
CA ILE A 12 18.46 9.97 21.48
C ILE A 12 19.92 10.08 21.95
N GLU A 13 20.17 10.62 23.14
CA GLU A 13 21.52 10.84 23.68
C GLU A 13 22.33 9.54 23.89
N ASN A 14 21.67 8.43 24.20
CA ASN A 14 22.34 7.14 24.47
C ASN A 14 22.19 6.11 23.33
N THR A 15 21.72 6.53 22.15
CA THR A 15 21.38 5.61 21.07
C THR A 15 22.47 5.58 19.97
N PRO A 16 22.84 4.40 19.45
CA PRO A 16 23.76 4.28 18.32
C PRO A 16 23.26 4.94 17.03
N GLU A 17 24.17 5.54 16.25
CA GLU A 17 23.94 6.18 14.95
C GLU A 17 23.02 5.41 13.97
N PRO A 18 23.14 4.08 13.76
CA PRO A 18 22.24 3.36 12.84
C PRO A 18 20.77 3.42 13.26
N ILE A 19 20.49 3.42 14.56
CA ILE A 19 19.13 3.50 15.09
C ILE A 19 18.63 4.96 15.00
N LEU A 20 19.53 5.94 15.16
CA LEU A 20 19.21 7.35 14.92
C LEU A 20 18.79 7.61 13.46
N GLN A 21 19.47 7.00 12.50
CA GLN A 21 19.08 7.11 11.09
C GLN A 21 17.69 6.53 10.81
N GLN A 22 17.39 5.36 11.38
CA GLN A 22 16.08 4.73 11.20
C GLN A 22 14.96 5.55 11.83
N THR A 23 15.18 6.08 13.04
CA THR A 23 14.20 6.96 13.72
C THR A 23 13.97 8.26 12.96
N LEU A 24 15.02 8.87 12.42
CA LEU A 24 14.92 10.08 11.59
C LEU A 24 14.14 9.84 10.30
N ASN A 25 14.38 8.71 9.62
CA ASN A 25 13.60 8.32 8.44
C ASN A 25 12.12 8.10 8.78
N TYR A 26 11.83 7.46 9.91
CA TYR A 26 10.46 7.26 10.35
C TYR A 26 9.75 8.59 10.70
N LEU A 27 10.42 9.51 11.37
CA LEU A 27 9.87 10.84 11.66
C LEU A 27 9.59 11.63 10.38
N LYS A 28 10.48 11.56 9.38
CA LYS A 28 10.24 12.16 8.05
C LYS A 28 9.01 11.55 7.39
N TYR A 29 8.85 10.23 7.44
CA TYR A 29 7.67 9.54 6.92
C TYR A 29 6.38 9.98 7.62
N LEU A 30 6.38 10.15 8.94
CA LEU A 30 5.20 10.62 9.67
C LEU A 30 4.83 12.05 9.26
N LYS A 31 5.83 12.92 9.06
CA LYS A 31 5.61 14.30 8.60
C LYS A 31 5.02 14.34 7.19
N THR A 32 5.54 13.55 6.25
CA THR A 32 4.98 13.47 4.89
C THR A 32 3.57 12.90 4.91
N LYS A 33 3.31 11.86 5.70
CA LYS A 33 1.97 11.28 5.87
C LYS A 33 0.94 12.30 6.37
N MET A 34 1.27 13.08 7.41
CA MET A 34 0.40 14.15 7.90
C MET A 34 0.10 15.19 6.82
N ASN A 35 1.12 15.63 6.08
CA ASN A 35 0.95 16.61 5.01
C ASN A 35 0.17 16.09 3.80
N THR A 36 0.22 14.79 3.50
CA THR A 36 -0.62 14.19 2.45
C THR A 36 -2.08 14.01 2.86
N SER A 37 -2.34 13.92 4.17
CA SER A 37 -3.70 13.75 4.70
C SER A 37 -4.53 15.02 4.62
N THR A 38 -3.90 16.21 4.57
CA THR A 38 -4.59 17.50 4.36
C THR A 38 -4.96 17.78 2.90
N ILE A 39 -4.32 17.11 1.93
CA ILE A 39 -4.57 17.32 0.48
C ILE A 39 -5.66 16.37 -0.06
N LYS A 40 -5.98 15.28 0.67
CA LYS A 40 -6.88 14.22 0.20
C LYS A 40 -8.38 14.43 0.55
N SER A 41 -8.78 15.66 0.89
CA SER A 41 -10.17 15.98 1.25
C SER A 41 -11.03 16.52 0.09
N SER A 42 -10.49 16.64 -1.12
CA SER A 42 -11.25 16.90 -2.35
C SER A 42 -11.56 15.58 -3.05
N SER A 43 -12.58 14.90 -2.55
CA SER A 43 -13.15 13.68 -3.13
C SER A 43 -13.67 13.93 -4.54
N VAL A 44 -12.96 13.40 -5.54
CA VAL A 44 -13.52 13.17 -6.87
C VAL A 44 -14.56 12.05 -6.72
N ALA A 45 -15.82 12.34 -7.06
CA ALA A 45 -16.88 11.37 -7.17
C ALA A 45 -16.53 10.36 -8.26
N VAL A 46 -16.22 9.13 -7.88
CA VAL A 46 -16.04 7.99 -8.79
C VAL A 46 -17.38 7.27 -8.85
N GLN A 47 -17.90 7.20 -10.07
CA GLN A 47 -19.13 6.50 -10.47
C GLN A 47 -19.08 5.02 -10.02
N ASP A 48 -20.23 4.50 -9.61
CA ASP A 48 -20.46 3.08 -9.31
C ASP A 48 -19.89 2.20 -10.44
N GLY A 49 -18.90 1.36 -10.13
CA GLY A 49 -18.36 0.41 -11.11
C GLY A 49 -17.15 -0.38 -10.66
N GLU A 50 -16.09 0.24 -10.14
CA GLU A 50 -14.87 -0.49 -9.78
C GLU A 50 -14.14 0.14 -8.59
N PRO A 51 -13.81 -0.64 -7.54
CA PRO A 51 -12.92 -0.15 -6.51
C PRO A 51 -11.53 -0.01 -7.11
N ILE A 52 -11.10 1.23 -7.37
CA ILE A 52 -9.70 1.54 -7.64
C ILE A 52 -8.93 1.32 -6.33
N LEU A 53 -8.48 0.09 -6.10
CA LEU A 53 -7.71 -0.29 -4.91
C LEU A 53 -6.26 0.21 -5.01
N ARG A 54 -6.05 1.52 -4.94
CA ARG A 54 -4.70 2.09 -4.72
C ARG A 54 -4.30 1.86 -3.26
N GLY A 55 -3.52 0.80 -3.02
CA GLY A 55 -2.89 0.52 -1.72
C GLY A 55 -3.14 -0.88 -1.14
N SER A 56 -3.95 -1.71 -1.79
CA SER A 56 -4.19 -3.10 -1.37
C SER A 56 -2.96 -3.95 -1.62
N LYS A 57 -2.52 -4.70 -0.61
CA LYS A 57 -1.49 -5.72 -0.75
C LYS A 57 -2.09 -6.96 -1.41
N ALA A 58 -1.26 -7.84 -1.97
CA ALA A 58 -1.70 -9.13 -2.51
C ALA A 58 -2.55 -9.94 -1.51
N LYS A 59 -2.30 -9.77 -0.19
CA LYS A 59 -3.11 -10.37 0.89
C LYS A 59 -4.57 -9.91 0.90
N ASP A 60 -4.85 -8.68 0.51
CA ASP A 60 -6.21 -8.11 0.50
C ASP A 60 -7.03 -8.65 -0.69
N LEU A 61 -6.37 -9.23 -1.70
CA LEU A 61 -7.06 -9.92 -2.80
C LEU A 61 -7.57 -11.31 -2.40
N LEU A 62 -7.03 -11.93 -1.34
CA LEU A 62 -7.46 -13.26 -0.90
C LEU A 62 -8.91 -13.28 -0.39
N GLN A 63 -9.44 -12.16 0.09
CA GLN A 63 -10.84 -12.09 0.53
C GLN A 63 -11.84 -12.29 -0.62
N PHE A 64 -11.39 -12.12 -1.87
CA PHE A 64 -12.17 -12.35 -3.08
C PHE A 64 -11.88 -13.72 -3.71
N ALA A 65 -10.95 -14.52 -3.16
CA ALA A 65 -10.70 -15.87 -3.65
C ALA A 65 -11.94 -16.74 -3.39
N GLY A 66 -12.45 -17.40 -4.43
CA GLY A 66 -13.66 -18.22 -4.35
C GLY A 66 -15.00 -17.46 -4.49
N THR A 67 -15.00 -16.12 -4.54
CA THR A 67 -16.20 -15.35 -4.91
C THR A 67 -16.34 -15.14 -6.42
N TRP A 68 -15.40 -15.68 -7.20
CA TRP A 68 -15.39 -15.57 -8.66
C TRP A 68 -16.58 -16.37 -9.20
N GLN A 69 -17.43 -15.68 -9.95
CA GLN A 69 -18.60 -16.27 -10.60
C GLN A 69 -18.27 -16.49 -12.07
N GLY A 70 -18.69 -17.64 -12.61
CA GLY A 70 -18.39 -18.04 -13.98
C GLY A 70 -17.89 -19.49 -14.01
N GLU A 71 -18.43 -20.26 -14.93
CA GLU A 71 -18.02 -21.65 -15.22
C GLU A 71 -17.14 -21.73 -16.47
N ASP A 72 -16.64 -20.59 -16.94
CA ASP A 72 -15.96 -20.39 -18.20
C ASP A 72 -14.47 -20.09 -18.04
N PHE A 73 -13.91 -20.22 -16.83
CA PHE A 73 -12.48 -20.01 -16.56
C PHE A 73 -11.61 -20.83 -17.53
N GLU A 74 -11.87 -22.13 -17.65
CA GLU A 74 -11.15 -23.04 -18.54
C GLU A 74 -11.32 -22.66 -20.02
N LYS A 75 -12.53 -22.26 -20.44
CA LYS A 75 -12.81 -21.86 -21.83
C LYS A 75 -12.06 -20.57 -22.19
N CYS A 76 -12.08 -19.59 -21.30
CA CYS A 76 -11.37 -18.32 -21.45
C CYS A 76 -9.86 -18.54 -21.45
N LEU A 77 -9.35 -19.38 -20.55
CA LEU A 77 -7.94 -19.74 -20.48
C LEU A 77 -7.47 -20.44 -21.76
N GLN A 78 -8.24 -21.41 -22.26
CA GLN A 78 -7.94 -22.11 -23.50
C GLN A 78 -7.87 -21.15 -24.69
N ARG A 79 -8.83 -20.23 -24.80
CA ARG A 79 -8.84 -19.21 -25.86
C ARG A 79 -7.60 -18.33 -25.84
N VAL A 80 -7.06 -17.99 -24.66
CA VAL A 80 -5.80 -17.24 -24.54
C VAL A 80 -4.61 -18.08 -25.03
N TYR A 81 -4.55 -19.36 -24.66
CA TYR A 81 -3.50 -20.26 -25.16
C TYR A 81 -3.54 -20.43 -26.68
N ASP A 82 -4.74 -20.51 -27.26
CA ASP A 82 -4.93 -20.70 -28.70
C ASP A 82 -4.61 -19.43 -29.50
N THR A 83 -4.76 -18.24 -28.91
CA THR A 83 -4.62 -16.96 -29.63
C THR A 83 -3.34 -16.19 -29.31
N ARG A 84 -2.60 -16.56 -28.26
CA ARG A 84 -1.36 -15.85 -27.90
C ARG A 84 -0.29 -16.03 -28.98
N SER A 85 0.37 -14.95 -29.34
CA SER A 85 1.60 -15.00 -30.13
C SER A 85 2.78 -15.45 -29.26
N GLU A 86 3.79 -16.06 -29.88
CA GLU A 86 5.06 -16.32 -29.19
C GLU A 86 5.74 -14.99 -28.81
N ALA A 87 6.36 -14.96 -27.64
CA ALA A 87 7.14 -13.81 -27.21
C ALA A 87 8.53 -13.88 -27.85
N GLU A 88 8.88 -12.88 -28.65
CA GLU A 88 10.24 -12.70 -29.15
C GLU A 88 11.07 -11.93 -28.09
N PHE A 89 12.25 -12.46 -27.77
CA PHE A 89 13.19 -11.88 -26.80
C PHE A 89 14.52 -11.55 -27.46
#